data_AF-A0A9J7L3K5-F1
#
_entry.id   AF-A0A9J7L3K5-F1
#
_cell.length_a   1.000
_cell.length_b   1.000
_cell.length_c   1.000
_cell.angle_alpha   90.00
_cell.angle_beta   90.00
_cell.angle_gamma   90.00
#
_symmetry.space_group_name_H-M   'P 1'
#
loop_
_entity.id
_entity.type
_entity.pdbx_description
1 polymer ?
#
loop_
_entity_poly.entity_id
_entity_poly.type
_entity_poly.pdbx_seq_one_letter_code
_entity_poly.pdbx_strand_id
1 'polypeptide(L)'
;MQFCDIIAKRVTTTTMDDEDAKNYVSNGTEQQTGGPTVEQNGEQQDISGWLMKRSRLTRQWRRQWFCLKGCDLQYGDSAEKLRKTIPVTGAQIEEANVGKPHAFSVKPRDSDRVYLLHADSEEEQRRWVEAICLARMSGTDGDQSQACVIQ
;
A
#
# COMPACT_ATOMS: atom_id res chain seq x y z
N MET A 1 17.11 2.74 -6.33
CA MET A 1 16.44 3.76 -7.16
C MET A 1 15.19 4.15 -6.39
N GLN A 2 14.83 5.43 -6.31
CA GLN A 2 13.84 5.87 -5.33
C GLN A 2 12.43 5.46 -5.77
N PHE A 3 11.57 5.04 -4.82
CA PHE A 3 10.22 4.55 -5.09
C PHE A 3 9.30 5.53 -5.86
N CYS A 4 9.70 6.79 -6.05
CA CYS A 4 9.04 7.74 -6.94
C CYS A 4 8.96 7.27 -8.40
N ASP A 5 9.92 6.47 -8.88
CA ASP A 5 9.95 5.98 -10.27
C ASP A 5 8.82 4.99 -10.61
N ILE A 6 8.20 4.37 -9.59
CA ILE A 6 7.09 3.42 -9.78
C ILE A 6 5.80 4.16 -10.12
N ILE A 7 5.53 5.29 -9.44
CA ILE A 7 4.29 6.06 -9.61
C ILE A 7 4.29 6.83 -10.94
N ALA A 8 5.44 7.38 -11.35
CA ALA A 8 5.58 8.13 -12.61
C ALA A 8 5.18 7.30 -13.85
N LYS A 9 5.42 5.98 -13.83
CA LYS A 9 5.08 5.07 -14.94
C LYS A 9 3.59 4.80 -15.10
N ARG A 10 2.78 5.07 -14.08
CA ARG A 10 1.33 4.77 -14.09
C ARG A 10 0.48 5.87 -14.77
N VAL A 11 1.09 7.02 -15.09
CA VAL A 11 0.44 8.16 -15.77
C VAL A 11 0.54 8.09 -17.30
N THR A 12 1.49 7.32 -17.86
CA THR A 12 1.79 7.34 -19.30
C THR A 12 1.60 5.97 -19.98
N THR A 13 0.35 5.55 -20.14
CA THR A 13 0.00 4.49 -21.12
C THR A 13 -1.43 4.62 -21.61
N THR A 14 -1.69 5.67 -22.41
CA THR A 14 -2.80 5.66 -23.38
C THR A 14 -2.27 6.13 -24.74
N THR A 15 -1.95 5.16 -25.59
CA THR A 15 -2.03 5.25 -27.06
C THR A 15 -2.01 3.82 -27.58
N MET A 16 -2.98 3.50 -28.43
CA MET A 16 -3.12 2.21 -29.09
C MET A 16 -2.26 2.20 -30.35
N ASP A 17 -1.54 1.12 -30.60
CA ASP A 17 -1.03 0.75 -31.92
C ASP A 17 -1.07 -0.79 -32.05
N ASP A 18 -1.34 -1.27 -33.26
CA ASP A 18 -1.85 -2.61 -33.55
C ASP A 18 -0.76 -3.60 -34.04
N GLU A 19 -1.17 -4.86 -34.29
CA GLU A 19 -0.48 -5.84 -35.15
C GLU A 19 0.90 -6.43 -34.73
N ASP A 20 0.91 -7.60 -34.07
CA ASP A 20 1.07 -8.89 -34.79
C ASP A 20 0.77 -10.07 -33.85
N ALA A 21 0.16 -11.12 -34.40
CA ALA A 21 -0.12 -12.35 -33.71
C ALA A 21 0.59 -13.51 -34.39
N LYS A 22 1.27 -14.38 -33.61
CA LYS A 22 1.06 -15.84 -33.64
C LYS A 22 1.97 -16.62 -32.66
N ASN A 23 1.37 -17.71 -32.14
CA ASN A 23 2.01 -18.99 -31.78
C ASN A 23 2.75 -19.10 -30.42
N TYR A 24 2.11 -19.72 -29.41
CA TYR A 24 2.19 -21.19 -29.25
C TYR A 24 1.14 -21.75 -28.26
N VAL A 25 0.76 -23.01 -28.46
CA VAL A 25 -0.36 -23.71 -27.79
C VAL A 25 0.08 -25.17 -27.54
N SER A 26 -0.25 -25.83 -26.42
CA SER A 26 -1.16 -25.51 -25.31
C SER A 26 -0.59 -26.03 -23.98
N ASN A 27 -1.21 -25.69 -22.84
CA ASN A 27 -1.54 -26.67 -21.78
C ASN A 27 -2.53 -26.09 -20.76
N GLY A 28 -3.75 -26.64 -20.74
CA GLY A 28 -4.80 -26.24 -19.80
C GLY A 28 -4.86 -27.15 -18.58
N THR A 29 -5.29 -26.58 -17.46
CA THR A 29 -6.11 -27.31 -16.47
C THR A 29 -7.10 -26.30 -15.91
N GLU A 30 -8.38 -26.60 -16.05
CA GLU A 30 -9.48 -25.71 -15.73
C GLU A 30 -9.94 -25.94 -14.29
N GLN A 31 -10.21 -24.86 -13.54
CA GLN A 31 -11.40 -24.77 -12.69
C GLN A 31 -11.66 -23.30 -12.32
N GLN A 32 -12.91 -22.93 -12.51
CA GLN A 32 -13.38 -21.54 -12.56
C GLN A 32 -13.83 -21.08 -11.17
N THR A 33 -13.66 -19.78 -10.86
CA THR A 33 -14.78 -18.85 -10.57
C THR A 33 -14.25 -17.49 -10.08
N GLY A 34 -14.91 -16.40 -10.51
CA GLY A 34 -14.76 -15.08 -9.90
C GLY A 34 -13.53 -14.28 -10.32
N GLY A 35 -13.54 -13.71 -11.53
CA GLY A 35 -12.69 -12.54 -11.80
C GLY A 35 -13.23 -11.31 -11.04
N PRO A 36 -12.39 -10.56 -10.33
CA PRO A 36 -12.77 -9.24 -9.86
C PRO A 36 -12.53 -8.24 -11.00
N THR A 37 -13.61 -7.64 -11.51
CA THR A 37 -13.53 -6.39 -12.27
C THR A 37 -12.81 -5.37 -11.39
N VAL A 38 -11.63 -4.92 -11.81
CA VAL A 38 -10.97 -3.73 -11.23
C VAL A 38 -11.00 -2.66 -12.30
N GLU A 39 -12.17 -2.03 -12.38
CA GLU A 39 -12.34 -0.68 -12.90
C GLU A 39 -11.25 0.24 -12.35
N GLN A 40 -10.34 0.69 -13.22
CA GLN A 40 -9.25 1.59 -12.85
C GLN A 40 -9.73 3.04 -12.81
N ASN A 41 -10.64 3.32 -11.88
CA ASN A 41 -10.87 4.67 -11.42
C ASN A 41 -9.73 5.08 -10.47
N GLY A 42 -9.28 6.33 -10.58
CA GLY A 42 -8.19 6.91 -9.79
C GLY A 42 -8.54 7.19 -8.33
N GLU A 43 -9.22 6.25 -7.69
CA GLU A 43 -9.71 6.36 -6.32
C GLU A 43 -8.66 5.85 -5.33
N GLN A 44 -8.64 6.43 -4.13
CA GLN A 44 -7.64 6.14 -3.11
C GLN A 44 -7.75 4.68 -2.65
N GLN A 45 -6.78 3.84 -2.99
CA GLN A 45 -6.91 2.40 -2.79
C GLN A 45 -6.68 1.98 -1.33
N ASP A 46 -7.77 1.88 -0.57
CA ASP A 46 -7.81 1.23 0.72
C ASP A 46 -7.29 -0.22 0.61
N ILE A 47 -6.28 -0.57 1.42
CA ILE A 47 -5.71 -1.93 1.45
C ILE A 47 -5.56 -2.41 2.90
N SER A 48 -5.76 -3.70 3.11
CA SER A 48 -5.58 -4.32 4.43
C SER A 48 -4.96 -5.71 4.31
N GLY A 49 -4.21 -6.11 5.33
CA GLY A 49 -3.44 -7.34 5.32
C GLY A 49 -2.51 -7.46 6.51
N TRP A 50 -1.74 -8.55 6.54
CA TRP A 50 -0.73 -8.76 7.57
C TRP A 50 0.61 -8.23 7.12
N LEU A 51 1.35 -7.57 8.01
CA LEU A 51 2.77 -7.29 7.81
C LEU A 51 3.55 -7.61 9.07
N MET A 52 4.83 -7.92 8.90
CA MET A 52 5.74 -8.11 10.01
C MET A 52 6.38 -6.76 10.38
N LYS A 53 6.12 -6.25 11.59
CA LYS A 53 6.63 -4.96 12.06
C LYS A 53 7.72 -5.13 13.11
N ARG A 54 8.81 -4.37 12.98
CA ARG A 54 9.88 -4.34 13.98
C ARG A 54 9.45 -3.54 15.23
N SER A 55 9.73 -4.10 16.40
CA SER A 55 9.67 -3.43 17.70
C SER A 55 10.81 -2.41 17.82
N ARG A 56 10.50 -1.19 18.28
CA ARG A 56 11.51 -0.14 18.51
C ARG A 56 12.48 -0.50 19.64
N LEU A 57 11.97 -1.09 20.74
CA LEU A 57 12.76 -1.39 21.94
C LEU A 57 13.46 -2.74 21.79
N THR A 58 12.68 -3.81 21.61
CA THR A 58 13.21 -5.19 21.60
C THR A 58 13.83 -5.60 20.27
N ARG A 59 13.72 -4.78 19.21
CA ARG A 59 14.19 -5.05 17.82
C ARG A 59 13.62 -6.32 17.16
N GLN A 60 12.79 -7.08 17.89
CA GLN A 60 12.03 -8.24 17.46
C GLN A 60 10.97 -7.89 16.42
N TRP A 61 10.63 -8.86 15.58
CA TRP A 61 9.63 -8.71 14.54
C TRP A 61 8.32 -9.36 15.01
N ARG A 62 7.20 -8.65 14.88
CA ARG A 62 5.87 -9.13 15.27
C ARG A 62 4.88 -8.94 14.12
N ARG A 63 4.10 -9.98 13.83
CA ARG A 63 3.03 -9.93 12.84
C ARG A 63 1.91 -9.05 13.40
N GLN A 64 1.50 -8.06 12.63
CA GLN A 64 0.42 -7.13 12.98
C GLN A 64 -0.50 -6.98 11.77
N TRP A 65 -1.79 -6.82 12.01
CA TRP A 65 -2.72 -6.47 10.94
C TRP A 65 -2.57 -4.98 10.65
N PHE A 66 -2.49 -4.63 9.37
CA PHE A 66 -2.44 -3.27 8.87
C PHE A 66 -3.66 -2.98 8.00
N CYS A 67 -4.10 -1.73 8.04
CA CYS A 67 -5.15 -1.19 7.18
C CYS A 67 -4.74 0.22 6.78
N LEU A 68 -4.52 0.46 5.49
CA LEU A 68 -4.46 1.79 4.92
C LEU A 68 -5.89 2.19 4.56
N LYS A 69 -6.37 3.31 5.12
CA LYS A 69 -7.64 3.93 4.73
C LYS A 69 -7.43 5.41 4.48
N GLY A 70 -7.78 5.90 3.29
CA GLY A 70 -7.45 7.27 2.91
C GLY A 70 -5.95 7.56 3.15
N CYS A 71 -5.63 8.52 4.01
CA CYS A 71 -4.27 8.92 4.37
C CYS A 71 -3.77 8.34 5.71
N ASP A 72 -4.49 7.38 6.31
CA ASP A 72 -4.18 6.78 7.61
C ASP A 72 -3.80 5.31 7.50
N LEU A 73 -2.56 4.98 7.88
CA LEU A 73 -2.07 3.61 8.02
C LEU A 73 -2.26 3.13 9.46
N GLN A 74 -3.37 2.44 9.71
CA GLN A 74 -3.72 1.87 11.00
C GLN A 74 -3.10 0.48 11.18
N TYR A 75 -2.76 0.10 12.42
CA TYR A 75 -2.30 -1.26 12.73
C TYR A 75 -2.71 -1.77 14.13
N GLY A 76 -2.77 -3.10 14.25
CA GLY A 76 -3.29 -3.80 15.41
C GLY A 76 -2.80 -5.24 15.57
N ASP A 77 -3.29 -5.95 16.59
CA ASP A 77 -3.09 -7.41 16.73
C ASP A 77 -4.08 -8.20 15.86
N SER A 78 -5.14 -7.56 15.34
CA SER A 78 -6.18 -8.15 14.46
C SER A 78 -6.93 -7.04 13.70
N ALA A 79 -7.72 -7.39 12.67
CA ALA A 79 -8.51 -6.44 11.87
C ALA A 79 -9.49 -5.58 12.69
N GLU A 80 -10.15 -6.17 13.68
CA GLU A 80 -11.07 -5.48 14.60
C GLU A 80 -10.34 -4.68 15.70
N LYS A 81 -9.03 -4.88 15.87
CA LYS A 81 -8.24 -4.40 17.01
C LYS A 81 -7.11 -3.48 16.57
N LEU A 82 -7.40 -2.59 15.62
CA LEU A 82 -6.55 -1.48 15.22
C LEU A 82 -6.35 -0.52 16.41
N ARG A 83 -5.11 -0.40 16.89
CA ARG A 83 -4.78 0.32 18.16
C ARG A 83 -3.90 1.54 17.95
N LYS A 84 -3.34 1.71 16.76
CA LYS A 84 -2.38 2.75 16.42
C LYS A 84 -2.60 3.19 14.98
N THR A 85 -2.64 4.50 14.79
CA THR A 85 -2.70 5.15 13.49
C THR A 85 -1.34 5.76 13.17
N ILE A 86 -0.95 5.71 11.91
CA ILE A 86 0.23 6.35 11.35
C ILE A 86 -0.26 7.22 10.20
N PRO A 87 -0.30 8.56 10.32
CA PRO A 87 -0.64 9.42 9.18
C PRO A 87 0.45 9.25 8.12
N VAL A 88 0.06 8.90 6.90
CA VAL A 88 1.01 8.73 5.78
C VAL A 88 1.13 9.99 4.93
N THR A 89 0.29 11.01 5.12
CA THR A 89 0.39 12.32 4.46
C THR A 89 1.81 12.89 4.52
N GLY A 90 2.46 13.06 3.37
CA GLY A 90 3.85 13.53 3.29
C GLY A 90 4.91 12.61 3.92
N ALA A 91 4.60 11.34 4.23
CA ALA A 91 5.56 10.40 4.81
C ALA A 91 6.71 10.06 3.84
N GLN A 92 7.89 9.74 4.37
CA GLN A 92 9.03 9.19 3.64
C GLN A 92 8.97 7.66 3.67
N ILE A 93 9.08 7.02 2.50
CA ILE A 93 9.06 5.57 2.33
C ILE A 93 10.35 5.18 1.59
N GLU A 94 11.11 4.25 2.18
CA GLU A 94 12.42 3.82 1.67
C GLU A 94 12.64 2.32 1.89
N GLU A 95 13.39 1.68 0.99
CA GLU A 95 13.82 0.29 1.13
C GLU A 95 14.73 0.12 2.35
N ALA A 96 14.46 -0.90 3.16
CA ALA A 96 15.12 -1.10 4.44
C ALA A 96 16.03 -2.34 4.43
N ASN A 97 17.33 -2.13 4.29
CA ASN A 97 18.34 -3.20 4.34
C ASN A 97 18.58 -3.67 5.80
N VAL A 98 17.58 -4.31 6.41
CA VAL A 98 17.56 -4.69 7.84
C VAL A 98 17.70 -6.19 8.10
N GLY A 99 18.35 -6.92 7.19
CA GLY A 99 18.56 -8.36 7.28
C GLY A 99 17.29 -9.19 7.06
N LYS A 100 16.33 -8.63 6.33
CA LYS A 100 15.17 -9.31 5.75
C LYS A 100 15.08 -8.91 4.27
N PRO A 101 14.66 -9.80 3.36
CA PRO A 101 14.21 -9.39 2.02
C PRO A 101 12.94 -8.53 2.14
N HIS A 102 12.47 -7.89 1.08
CA HIS A 102 11.15 -7.23 1.03
C HIS A 102 10.80 -6.24 2.17
N ALA A 103 11.82 -5.72 2.86
CA ALA A 103 11.66 -4.84 3.99
C ALA A 103 11.67 -3.37 3.55
N PHE A 104 10.80 -2.58 4.16
CA PHE A 104 10.67 -1.16 3.88
C PHE A 104 10.46 -0.37 5.17
N SER A 105 10.70 0.93 5.10
CA SER A 105 10.52 1.86 6.20
C SER A 105 9.46 2.90 5.87
N VAL A 106 8.71 3.31 6.87
CA VAL A 106 7.76 4.43 6.78
C VAL A 106 8.09 5.41 7.90
N LYS A 107 8.42 6.65 7.55
CA LYS A 107 8.65 7.76 8.49
C LYS A 107 7.59 8.84 8.24
N PRO A 108 6.60 9.03 9.14
CA PRO A 108 5.61 10.10 9.03
C PRO A 108 6.29 11.48 9.01
N ARG A 109 5.68 12.45 8.34
CA ARG A 109 6.21 13.82 8.28
C ARG A 109 6.38 14.43 9.67
N ASP A 110 5.36 14.29 10.51
CA ASP A 110 5.28 14.92 11.84
C ASP A 110 5.86 14.03 12.96
N SER A 111 6.67 13.02 12.61
CA SER A 111 7.29 12.14 13.60
C SER A 111 8.68 11.66 13.19
N ASP A 112 9.66 11.82 14.08
CA ASP A 112 10.98 11.22 13.87
C ASP A 112 10.95 9.67 13.89
N ARG A 113 9.83 9.07 14.32
CA ARG A 113 9.68 7.63 14.46
C ARG A 113 9.62 6.92 13.10
N VAL A 114 10.70 6.23 12.76
CA VAL A 114 10.75 5.27 11.66
C VAL A 114 10.06 3.95 12.04
N TYR A 115 9.10 3.51 11.22
CA TYR A 115 8.45 2.20 11.30
C TYR A 115 9.08 1.26 10.29
N LEU A 116 9.75 0.21 10.76
CA LEU A 116 10.32 -0.84 9.91
C LEU A 116 9.31 -1.97 9.72
N LEU A 117 8.96 -2.24 8.46
CA LEU A 117 7.97 -3.19 8.00
C LEU A 117 8.61 -4.20 7.04
N HIS A 118 7.93 -5.33 6.86
CA HIS A 118 8.32 -6.44 6.02
C HIS A 118 7.05 -7.16 5.54
N ALA A 119 6.97 -7.38 4.23
CA ALA A 119 5.95 -8.21 3.61
C ALA A 119 6.49 -9.63 3.36
N ASP A 120 5.63 -10.64 3.31
CA ASP A 120 6.09 -12.02 3.13
C ASP A 120 6.51 -12.32 1.68
N SER A 121 6.16 -11.45 0.72
CA SER A 121 6.55 -11.50 -0.71
C SER A 121 6.86 -10.11 -1.29
N GLU A 122 7.64 -10.07 -2.39
CA GLU A 122 7.94 -8.84 -3.15
C GLU A 122 6.67 -8.14 -3.68
N GLU A 123 5.72 -8.90 -4.22
CA GLU A 123 4.46 -8.36 -4.74
C GLU A 123 3.65 -7.64 -3.66
N GLU A 124 3.64 -8.19 -2.45
CA GLU A 124 2.97 -7.60 -1.29
C GLU A 124 3.72 -6.35 -0.80
N GLN A 125 5.06 -6.37 -0.73
CA GLN A 125 5.86 -5.18 -0.47
C GLN A 125 5.55 -4.07 -1.48
N ARG A 126 5.57 -4.41 -2.78
CA ARG A 126 5.31 -3.47 -3.87
C ARG A 126 3.92 -2.87 -3.75
N ARG A 127 2.89 -3.69 -3.47
CA ARG A 127 1.51 -3.26 -3.25
C ARG A 127 1.38 -2.28 -2.07
N TRP A 128 2.01 -2.59 -0.94
CA TRP A 128 1.99 -1.70 0.23
C TRP A 128 2.74 -0.39 -0.01
N VAL A 129 3.94 -0.44 -0.58
CA VAL A 129 4.74 0.75 -0.90
C VAL A 129 4.02 1.62 -1.93
N GLU A 130 3.40 1.04 -2.96
CA GLU A 130 2.63 1.75 -3.97
C GLU A 130 1.41 2.47 -3.36
N ALA A 131 0.57 1.75 -2.62
CA ALA A 131 -0.63 2.34 -2.00
C ALA A 131 -0.28 3.44 -0.99
N ILE A 132 0.75 3.24 -0.15
CA ILE A 132 1.25 4.27 0.77
C ILE A 132 1.86 5.46 0.01
N CYS A 133 2.57 5.21 -1.11
CA CYS A 133 3.10 6.27 -1.96
C CYS A 133 2.02 7.13 -2.62
N LEU A 134 0.88 6.54 -2.99
CA LEU A 134 -0.27 7.29 -3.50
C LEU A 134 -0.95 8.09 -2.37
N ALA A 135 -1.27 7.41 -1.26
CA ALA A 135 -1.95 8.02 -0.11
C ALA A 135 -1.17 9.17 0.55
N ARG A 136 0.16 9.18 0.49
CA ARG A 136 0.95 10.32 1.00
C ARG A 136 0.89 11.59 0.15
N MET A 137 0.51 11.46 -1.13
CA MET A 137 0.49 12.56 -2.10
C MET A 137 -0.86 13.29 -2.12
N SER A 138 -1.96 12.59 -1.83
CA SER A 138 -3.33 13.11 -1.81
C SER A 138 -3.64 13.90 -0.53
N GLY A 139 -2.82 14.92 -0.23
CA GLY A 139 -2.96 15.79 0.94
C GLY A 139 -4.16 16.74 0.93
N THR A 140 -5.24 16.39 0.22
CA THR A 140 -6.52 17.10 0.24
C THR A 140 -7.37 16.54 1.39
N ASP A 141 -7.40 17.28 2.49
CA ASP A 141 -8.22 16.98 3.66
C ASP A 141 -9.68 16.78 3.26
N GLY A 142 -10.20 15.57 3.50
CA GLY A 142 -11.61 15.25 3.31
C GLY A 142 -12.41 15.86 4.45
N ASP A 143 -12.72 17.14 4.31
CA ASP A 143 -13.50 17.95 5.24
C ASP A 143 -14.67 17.15 5.85
N GLN A 144 -14.49 16.73 7.11
CA GLN A 144 -15.56 16.13 7.90
C GLN A 144 -16.47 17.23 8.44
N SER A 145 -17.14 17.94 7.53
CA SER A 145 -18.30 18.78 7.85
C SER A 145 -19.42 17.89 8.40
N GLN A 146 -19.34 17.61 9.71
CA GLN A 146 -20.49 17.39 10.56
C GLN A 146 -21.25 18.72 10.68
N ALA A 147 -21.83 19.16 9.57
CA ALA A 147 -22.84 20.20 9.54
C ALA A 147 -24.11 19.61 10.15
N CYS A 148 -24.19 19.63 11.48
CA CYS A 148 -25.41 19.31 12.19
C CYS A 148 -26.50 20.31 11.79
N VAL A 149 -27.40 19.87 10.90
CA VAL A 149 -28.57 20.66 10.52
C VAL A 149 -29.49 20.76 11.73
N ILE A 150 -29.68 21.99 12.21
CA ILE A 150 -30.56 22.30 13.33
C ILE A 150 -32.01 22.26 12.83
N GLN A 151 -32.89 21.52 13.51
CA GLN A 151 -34.29 21.89 13.75
C GLN A 151 -34.92 21.06 14.87
#